data_AF-A0A968V545-F1
#
_entry.id   AF-A0A968V545-F1
#
_cell.length_a   1.000
_cell.length_b   1.000
_cell.length_c   1.000
_cell.angle_alpha   90.00
_cell.angle_beta   90.00
_cell.angle_gamma   90.00
#
_symmetry.space_group_name_H-M   'P 1'
#
loop_
_entity.id
_entity.type
_entity.pdbx_description
1 polymer ?
#
loop_
_entity_poly.entity_id
_entity_poly.type
_entity_poly.pdbx_seq_one_letter_code
_entity_poly.pdbx_strand_id
1 'polypeptide(L)'
;MVVEAVHGDIEGKKFSFGIPAFGFPQGDTLTYPNHVNYSSEFQLQFNIGGALADISFLNAGEVPMITFQSPNDFFAPYEDAVLIVPTTRDPIVQVQGGLTVHRAAQSFGNNKVFIDANIDDEFTKQAMRASQQAGHEYIEGLYPIIRPLNQFGQDEGVPVQWWNKEIWDALPHPLGGTYHTQGLFGNAMMSAEQGRTYIDTIMGYFAPRAFAALDLLEYTSTKEISENDAAFVISPNPAYDQVILRSAAEKPMQDIEIYDLNGRLLKAYRGVDTHYFYLQGAICNGIYVAKVRFEEGTLAKKIMFN
;
A
#
# COMPACT_ATOMS: atom_id res chain seq x y z
N MET A 1 -19.02 20.10 -19.50
CA MET A 1 -18.41 21.38 -19.04
C MET A 1 -18.58 21.44 -17.54
N VAL A 2 -17.50 21.61 -16.79
CA VAL A 2 -17.54 21.74 -15.31
C VAL A 2 -17.75 23.22 -14.98
N VAL A 3 -18.76 23.52 -14.17
CA VAL A 3 -19.02 24.86 -13.61
C VAL A 3 -18.68 24.81 -12.13
N GLU A 4 -17.55 25.36 -11.72
CA GLU A 4 -17.02 25.16 -10.36
C GLU A 4 -17.96 25.64 -9.25
N ALA A 5 -18.72 26.71 -9.49
CA ALA A 5 -19.71 27.21 -8.52
C ALA A 5 -20.83 26.20 -8.22
N VAL A 6 -21.07 25.24 -9.14
CA VAL A 6 -22.08 24.18 -9.01
C VAL A 6 -21.42 22.85 -8.66
N HIS A 7 -20.36 22.46 -9.38
CA HIS A 7 -19.78 21.11 -9.31
C HIS A 7 -18.60 20.98 -8.34
N GLY A 8 -18.10 22.10 -7.80
CA GLY A 8 -16.81 22.12 -7.11
C GLY A 8 -15.63 22.20 -8.09
N ASP A 9 -14.42 22.26 -7.56
CA ASP A 9 -13.19 22.11 -8.32
C ASP A 9 -12.70 20.66 -8.29
N ILE A 10 -11.80 20.31 -9.21
CA ILE A 10 -11.24 18.95 -9.32
C ILE A 10 -10.45 18.54 -8.06
N GLU A 11 -9.97 19.51 -7.30
CA GLU A 11 -9.26 19.27 -6.04
C GLU A 11 -10.20 19.06 -4.83
N GLY A 12 -11.52 19.28 -4.99
CA GLY A 12 -12.51 19.15 -3.91
C GLY A 12 -12.35 20.19 -2.79
N LYS A 13 -11.76 21.36 -3.10
CA LYS A 13 -11.45 22.45 -2.16
C LYS A 13 -12.49 23.57 -2.20
N LYS A 14 -13.35 23.63 -3.21
CA LYS A 14 -14.39 24.65 -3.34
C LYS A 14 -15.75 24.12 -2.92
N PHE A 15 -16.38 24.84 -1.98
CA PHE A 15 -17.76 24.58 -1.61
C PHE A 15 -18.67 24.89 -2.80
N SER A 16 -19.62 24.01 -3.06
CA SER A 16 -20.56 24.19 -4.15
C SER A 16 -21.95 23.67 -3.79
N PHE A 17 -22.96 24.26 -4.43
CA PHE A 17 -24.35 23.86 -4.25
C PHE A 17 -25.04 23.67 -5.61
N GLY A 18 -25.96 22.71 -5.60
CA GLY A 18 -26.81 22.36 -6.71
C GLY A 18 -27.69 23.53 -7.10
N ILE A 19 -27.83 23.69 -8.42
CA ILE A 19 -28.82 24.59 -9.01
C ILE A 19 -29.71 23.78 -9.97
N PRO A 20 -31.03 24.06 -10.01
CA PRO A 20 -31.98 23.29 -10.83
C PRO A 20 -31.64 23.23 -12.32
N ALA A 21 -30.95 24.25 -12.84
CA ALA A 21 -30.50 24.28 -14.23
C ALA A 21 -29.56 23.12 -14.62
N PHE A 22 -28.89 22.49 -13.65
CA PHE A 22 -28.04 21.32 -13.83
C PHE A 22 -28.68 20.02 -13.32
N GLY A 23 -30.00 20.02 -13.02
CA GLY A 23 -30.71 18.84 -12.53
C GLY A 23 -30.54 18.55 -11.05
N PHE A 24 -29.90 19.44 -10.29
CA PHE A 24 -29.72 19.32 -8.85
C PHE A 24 -30.75 20.18 -8.09
N PRO A 25 -31.31 19.72 -6.97
CA PRO A 25 -32.18 20.55 -6.13
C PRO A 25 -31.45 21.83 -5.69
N GLN A 26 -32.19 22.94 -5.64
CA GLN A 26 -31.60 24.23 -5.25
C GLN A 26 -31.08 24.17 -3.80
N GLY A 27 -29.81 24.53 -3.61
CA GLY A 27 -29.19 24.60 -2.29
C GLY A 27 -28.75 23.24 -1.73
N ASP A 28 -28.94 22.15 -2.47
CA ASP A 28 -28.35 20.86 -2.14
C ASP A 28 -26.83 20.96 -2.25
N THR A 29 -26.08 20.49 -1.26
CA THR A 29 -24.62 20.67 -1.30
C THR A 29 -23.98 19.57 -2.13
N LEU A 30 -23.22 19.95 -3.15
CA LEU A 30 -22.56 19.01 -4.05
C LEU A 30 -21.09 18.77 -3.67
N THR A 31 -20.45 19.73 -3.01
CA THR A 31 -19.08 19.59 -2.52
C THR A 31 -18.90 20.28 -1.18
N TYR A 32 -18.42 19.52 -0.18
CA TYR A 32 -17.98 20.04 1.11
C TYR A 32 -16.45 19.98 1.18
N PRO A 33 -15.75 21.12 1.24
CA PRO A 33 -14.31 21.12 1.40
C PRO A 33 -13.91 20.63 2.79
N ASN A 34 -13.12 19.55 2.85
CA ASN A 34 -12.65 18.98 4.13
C ASN A 34 -11.18 19.34 4.40
N HIS A 35 -10.31 19.11 3.41
CA HIS A 35 -8.85 19.27 3.53
C HIS A 35 -8.31 20.34 2.57
N VAL A 36 -8.87 21.55 2.62
CA VAL A 36 -8.57 22.65 1.69
C VAL A 36 -7.10 23.02 1.57
N ASN A 37 -6.32 22.80 2.63
CA ASN A 37 -4.89 23.14 2.67
C ASN A 37 -3.99 21.96 2.27
N TYR A 38 -4.55 20.78 2.01
CA TYR A 38 -3.78 19.61 1.58
C TYR A 38 -3.59 19.66 0.07
N SER A 39 -2.43 19.19 -0.38
CA SER A 39 -2.19 18.99 -1.81
C SER A 39 -3.03 17.84 -2.33
N SER A 40 -3.56 17.98 -3.54
CA SER A 40 -4.19 16.88 -4.30
C SER A 40 -3.17 16.15 -5.18
N GLU A 41 -1.91 16.61 -5.20
CA GLU A 41 -0.79 15.92 -5.84
C GLU A 41 -0.56 14.55 -5.17
N PHE A 42 -0.49 13.51 -5.98
CA PHE A 42 -0.25 12.14 -5.55
C PHE A 42 1.12 11.68 -6.07
N GLN A 43 1.79 10.82 -5.31
CA GLN A 43 3.15 10.37 -5.60
C GLN A 43 3.20 8.98 -6.27
N LEU A 44 2.06 8.31 -6.39
CA LEU A 44 1.95 6.96 -6.92
C LEU A 44 0.55 6.72 -7.48
N GLN A 45 0.46 6.07 -8.64
CA GLN A 45 -0.78 5.57 -9.23
C GLN A 45 -0.88 4.06 -9.08
N PHE A 46 -2.07 3.58 -8.75
CA PHE A 46 -2.38 2.16 -8.67
C PHE A 46 -3.74 1.88 -9.30
N ASN A 47 -3.79 0.93 -10.24
CA ASN A 47 -5.03 0.53 -10.89
C ASN A 47 -5.11 -0.98 -11.10
N ILE A 48 -6.35 -1.49 -11.05
CA ILE A 48 -6.69 -2.89 -11.33
C ILE A 48 -7.68 -2.89 -12.49
N GLY A 49 -7.25 -3.38 -13.64
CA GLY A 49 -8.00 -3.36 -14.89
C GLY A 49 -8.13 -1.96 -15.49
N GLY A 50 -9.03 -1.86 -16.47
CA GLY A 50 -9.36 -0.61 -17.15
C GLY A 50 -8.44 -0.27 -18.33
N ALA A 51 -8.72 0.88 -18.95
CA ALA A 51 -7.95 1.42 -20.05
C ALA A 51 -7.92 2.96 -19.96
N LEU A 52 -6.83 3.55 -20.43
CA LEU A 52 -6.70 4.99 -20.61
C LEU A 52 -7.45 5.39 -21.89
N ALA A 53 -8.24 6.46 -21.82
CA ALA A 53 -9.07 6.89 -22.94
C ALA A 53 -8.26 7.39 -24.15
N ASP A 54 -7.10 8.00 -23.92
CA ASP A 54 -6.17 8.41 -24.97
C ASP A 54 -4.76 8.47 -24.40
N ILE A 55 -3.80 7.87 -25.09
CA ILE A 55 -2.40 7.81 -24.65
C ILE A 55 -1.74 9.19 -24.53
N SER A 56 -2.26 10.22 -25.23
CA SER A 56 -1.81 11.60 -25.10
C SER A 56 -2.07 12.22 -23.73
N PHE A 57 -2.88 11.56 -22.89
CA PHE A 57 -3.09 11.98 -21.50
C PHE A 57 -1.93 11.60 -20.59
N LEU A 58 -1.01 10.75 -21.05
CA LEU A 58 0.21 10.38 -20.33
C LEU A 58 1.39 11.25 -20.80
N ASN A 59 2.06 11.90 -19.86
CA ASN A 59 3.21 12.77 -20.12
C ASN A 59 4.49 12.27 -19.45
N ALA A 60 5.62 12.80 -19.90
CA ALA A 60 6.90 12.59 -19.25
C ALA A 60 6.98 13.33 -17.91
N GLY A 61 7.53 12.68 -16.89
CA GLY A 61 7.65 13.23 -15.54
C GLY A 61 6.41 13.04 -14.68
N GLU A 62 5.40 12.32 -15.17
CA GLU A 62 4.28 11.88 -14.34
C GLU A 62 4.76 10.85 -13.30
N VAL A 63 4.00 10.77 -12.22
CA VAL A 63 4.32 9.89 -11.11
C VAL A 63 4.25 8.42 -11.52
N PRO A 64 4.99 7.54 -10.84
CA PRO A 64 5.05 6.14 -11.21
C PRO A 64 3.68 5.45 -11.08
N MET A 65 3.47 4.42 -11.90
CA MET A 65 2.22 3.69 -12.01
C MET A 65 2.42 2.18 -11.82
N ILE A 66 1.54 1.57 -11.04
CA ILE A 66 1.43 0.12 -10.89
C ILE A 66 0.07 -0.34 -11.42
N THR A 67 0.06 -1.26 -12.38
CA THR A 67 -1.18 -1.78 -12.99
C THR A 67 -1.25 -3.30 -12.89
N PHE A 68 -2.38 -3.81 -12.44
CA PHE A 68 -2.74 -5.22 -12.60
C PHE A 68 -3.84 -5.32 -13.62
N GLN A 69 -3.68 -6.12 -14.66
CA GLN A 69 -4.75 -6.31 -15.66
C GLN A 69 -4.70 -7.71 -16.24
N SER A 70 -5.88 -8.28 -16.50
CA SER A 70 -5.98 -9.51 -17.28
C SER A 70 -5.82 -9.18 -18.76
N PRO A 71 -4.88 -9.81 -19.49
CA PRO A 71 -4.80 -9.67 -20.94
C PRO A 71 -6.08 -10.09 -21.68
N ASN A 72 -6.88 -10.93 -21.03
CA ASN A 72 -8.11 -11.49 -21.58
C ASN A 72 -9.37 -10.82 -21.01
N ASP A 73 -9.25 -9.65 -20.38
CA ASP A 73 -10.43 -8.92 -19.89
C ASP A 73 -11.38 -8.56 -21.05
N PHE A 74 -12.62 -9.03 -20.95
CA PHE A 74 -13.65 -8.81 -21.96
C PHE A 74 -14.15 -7.35 -22.01
N PHE A 75 -13.97 -6.58 -20.92
CA PHE A 75 -14.54 -5.24 -20.78
C PHE A 75 -13.57 -4.12 -21.17
N ALA A 76 -12.27 -4.35 -21.01
CA ALA A 76 -11.23 -3.37 -21.32
C ALA A 76 -10.05 -4.05 -22.01
N PRO A 77 -9.59 -3.54 -23.17
CA PRO A 77 -8.47 -4.15 -23.86
C PRO A 77 -7.19 -4.00 -23.05
N TYR A 78 -6.28 -4.95 -23.23
CA TYR A 78 -4.94 -4.92 -22.64
C TYR A 78 -3.95 -4.07 -23.44
N GLU A 79 -4.16 -4.00 -24.74
CA GLU A 79 -3.42 -3.18 -25.69
C GLU A 79 -4.27 -2.00 -26.17
N ASP A 80 -3.86 -1.36 -27.26
CA ASP A 80 -4.67 -0.39 -27.99
C ASP A 80 -5.77 -1.12 -28.78
N ALA A 81 -7.03 -0.86 -28.44
CA ALA A 81 -8.15 -1.35 -29.21
C ALA A 81 -9.39 -0.48 -29.05
N VAL A 82 -10.35 -0.68 -29.94
CA VAL A 82 -11.71 -0.15 -29.78
C VAL A 82 -12.40 -0.88 -28.63
N LEU A 83 -12.81 -0.13 -27.62
CA LEU A 83 -13.68 -0.60 -26.56
C LEU A 83 -15.05 -0.88 -27.13
N ILE A 84 -15.52 -2.11 -26.96
CA ILE A 84 -16.75 -2.64 -27.56
C ILE A 84 -17.73 -2.97 -26.45
N VAL A 85 -19.01 -2.64 -26.64
CA VAL A 85 -20.07 -3.03 -25.71
C VAL A 85 -20.14 -4.56 -25.66
N PRO A 86 -19.97 -5.17 -24.47
CA PRO A 86 -20.01 -6.63 -24.25
C PRO A 86 -21.23 -7.33 -24.89
N THR A 87 -22.39 -6.67 -24.84
CA THR A 87 -23.69 -7.26 -25.20
C THR A 87 -24.07 -6.99 -26.66
N THR A 88 -24.01 -5.73 -27.11
CA THR A 88 -24.46 -5.35 -28.46
C THR A 88 -23.36 -5.44 -29.50
N ARG A 89 -22.10 -5.56 -29.08
CA ARG A 89 -20.90 -5.55 -29.93
C ARG A 89 -20.69 -4.21 -30.67
N ASP A 90 -21.36 -3.15 -30.22
CA ASP A 90 -21.19 -1.82 -30.78
C ASP A 90 -19.83 -1.23 -30.35
N PRO A 91 -19.08 -0.60 -31.27
CA PRO A 91 -17.86 0.13 -30.94
C PRO A 91 -18.20 1.42 -30.17
N ILE A 92 -17.45 1.72 -29.12
CA ILE A 92 -17.63 2.92 -28.30
C ILE A 92 -16.53 3.95 -28.61
N VAL A 93 -15.28 3.60 -28.31
CA VAL A 93 -14.12 4.51 -28.41
C VAL A 93 -12.82 3.69 -28.40
N GLN A 94 -11.79 4.16 -29.10
CA GLN A 94 -10.45 3.55 -29.03
C GLN A 94 -9.75 3.94 -27.73
N VAL A 95 -9.21 2.98 -27.01
CA VAL A 95 -8.60 3.15 -25.69
C VAL A 95 -7.32 2.32 -25.59
N GLN A 96 -6.44 2.67 -24.65
CA GLN A 96 -5.17 1.97 -24.42
C GLN A 96 -5.16 1.27 -23.06
N GLY A 97 -5.02 -0.05 -23.09
CA GLY A 97 -4.86 -0.86 -21.89
C GLY A 97 -3.47 -0.77 -21.25
N GLY A 98 -3.30 -1.51 -20.15
CA GLY A 98 -2.10 -1.53 -19.33
C GLY A 98 -0.81 -1.78 -20.11
N LEU A 99 -0.78 -2.66 -21.11
CA LEU A 99 0.44 -2.90 -21.89
C LEU A 99 0.85 -1.66 -22.70
N THR A 100 -0.11 -1.01 -23.36
CA THR A 100 0.19 0.18 -24.17
C THR A 100 0.55 1.38 -23.29
N VAL A 101 -0.18 1.57 -22.19
CA VAL A 101 0.12 2.62 -21.20
C VAL A 101 1.52 2.44 -20.61
N HIS A 102 1.89 1.23 -20.21
CA HIS A 102 3.20 0.98 -19.60
C HIS A 102 4.36 1.04 -20.59
N ARG A 103 4.15 0.68 -21.87
CA ARG A 103 5.16 0.91 -22.93
C ARG A 103 5.44 2.41 -23.10
N ALA A 104 4.40 3.24 -23.11
CA ALA A 104 4.55 4.69 -23.17
C ALA A 104 5.24 5.23 -21.90
N ALA A 105 4.79 4.82 -20.71
CA ALA A 105 5.39 5.22 -19.42
C ALA A 105 6.87 4.83 -19.32
N GLN A 106 7.25 3.66 -19.83
CA GLN A 106 8.65 3.23 -19.91
C GLN A 106 9.46 4.11 -20.85
N SER A 107 8.91 4.53 -22.00
CA SER A 107 9.60 5.45 -22.92
C SER A 107 9.85 6.83 -22.32
N PHE A 108 8.96 7.27 -21.41
CA PHE A 108 9.11 8.51 -20.65
C PHE A 108 9.96 8.37 -19.39
N GLY A 109 10.21 7.14 -18.93
CA GLY A 109 10.93 6.88 -17.69
C GLY A 109 10.11 7.12 -16.41
N ASN A 110 8.77 7.19 -16.50
CA ASN A 110 7.91 7.49 -15.34
C ASN A 110 8.04 6.42 -14.23
N ASN A 111 8.29 5.17 -14.60
CA ASN A 111 8.51 4.06 -13.66
C ASN A 111 9.98 3.83 -13.28
N LYS A 112 10.89 4.77 -13.59
CA LYS A 112 12.33 4.62 -13.32
C LYS A 112 12.65 4.35 -11.85
N VAL A 113 11.90 4.91 -10.91
CA VAL A 113 12.09 4.68 -9.46
C VAL A 113 11.96 3.21 -9.08
N PHE A 114 11.09 2.44 -9.74
CA PHE A 114 10.95 1.00 -9.49
C PHE A 114 12.14 0.22 -10.04
N ILE A 115 12.64 0.60 -11.22
CA ILE A 115 13.82 -0.01 -11.84
C ILE A 115 15.05 0.22 -10.97
N ASP A 116 15.24 1.45 -10.49
CA ASP A 116 16.37 1.84 -9.66
C ASP A 116 16.34 1.16 -8.28
N ALA A 117 15.14 0.83 -7.78
CA ALA A 117 14.98 0.05 -6.54
C ALA A 117 15.44 -1.42 -6.68
N ASN A 118 15.63 -1.93 -7.91
CA ASN A 118 16.16 -3.26 -8.21
C ASN A 118 15.50 -4.38 -7.39
N ILE A 119 14.15 -4.39 -7.40
CA ILE A 119 13.33 -5.31 -6.61
C ILE A 119 13.42 -6.73 -7.21
N ASP A 120 13.92 -7.70 -6.44
CA ASP A 120 14.11 -9.12 -6.86
C ASP A 120 13.33 -10.12 -5.99
N ASP A 121 12.04 -9.86 -5.79
CA ASP A 121 11.15 -10.76 -5.04
C ASP A 121 10.42 -11.79 -5.92
N GLU A 122 9.76 -12.75 -5.26
CA GLU A 122 9.01 -13.80 -5.94
C GLU A 122 7.83 -13.24 -6.75
N PHE A 123 7.19 -12.17 -6.29
CA PHE A 123 6.06 -11.55 -6.99
C PHE A 123 6.51 -10.88 -8.30
N THR A 124 7.69 -10.27 -8.31
CA THR A 124 8.32 -9.70 -9.50
C THR A 124 8.68 -10.79 -10.50
N LYS A 125 9.21 -11.93 -10.01
CA LYS A 125 9.45 -13.13 -10.84
C LYS A 125 8.16 -13.73 -11.39
N GLN A 126 7.04 -13.65 -10.64
CA GLN A 126 5.73 -14.04 -11.15
C GLN A 126 5.23 -13.09 -12.24
N ALA A 127 5.35 -11.77 -12.06
CA ALA A 127 4.99 -10.78 -13.07
C ALA A 127 5.78 -10.96 -14.38
N MET A 128 7.07 -11.27 -14.29
CA MET A 128 7.92 -11.59 -15.45
C MET A 128 7.42 -12.82 -16.20
N ARG A 129 7.11 -13.91 -15.49
CA ARG A 129 6.54 -15.13 -16.10
C ARG A 129 5.17 -14.88 -16.72
N ALA A 130 4.32 -14.09 -16.06
CA ALA A 130 3.02 -13.72 -16.56
C ALA A 130 3.11 -12.87 -17.84
N SER A 131 4.08 -11.96 -17.92
CA SER A 131 4.33 -11.14 -19.12
C SER A 131 4.73 -12.00 -20.32
N GLN A 132 5.61 -12.98 -20.09
CA GLN A 132 5.98 -13.96 -21.13
C GLN A 132 4.77 -14.77 -21.59
N GLN A 133 3.90 -15.20 -20.67
CA GLN A 133 2.66 -15.90 -21.02
C GLN A 133 1.67 -15.00 -21.77
N ALA A 134 1.64 -13.71 -21.46
CA ALA A 134 0.88 -12.69 -22.20
C ALA A 134 1.48 -12.34 -23.57
N GLY A 135 2.68 -12.87 -23.89
CA GLY A 135 3.33 -12.66 -25.19
C GLY A 135 4.16 -11.38 -25.32
N HIS A 136 4.57 -10.77 -24.20
CA HIS A 136 5.41 -9.56 -24.23
C HIS A 136 6.54 -9.58 -23.18
N GLU A 137 7.48 -8.65 -23.34
CA GLU A 137 8.54 -8.37 -22.39
C GLU A 137 8.00 -7.91 -21.03
N TYR A 138 8.72 -8.21 -19.95
CA TYR A 138 8.38 -7.64 -18.65
C TYR A 138 8.60 -6.12 -18.67
N ILE A 139 7.57 -5.37 -18.26
CA ILE A 139 7.63 -3.92 -18.06
C ILE A 139 7.40 -3.64 -16.57
N GLU A 140 8.35 -2.95 -15.96
CA GLU A 140 8.32 -2.67 -14.53
C GLU A 140 7.09 -1.85 -14.15
N GLY A 141 6.36 -2.30 -13.11
CA GLY A 141 5.06 -1.73 -12.70
C GLY A 141 3.82 -2.39 -13.35
N LEU A 142 3.96 -3.18 -14.42
CA LEU A 142 2.85 -3.91 -15.03
C LEU A 142 2.80 -5.37 -14.57
N TYR A 143 1.65 -5.81 -14.07
CA TYR A 143 1.40 -7.20 -13.67
C TYR A 143 0.24 -7.79 -14.48
N PRO A 144 0.52 -8.63 -15.48
CA PRO A 144 -0.52 -9.40 -16.18
C PRO A 144 -1.09 -10.48 -15.26
N ILE A 145 -2.42 -10.53 -15.13
CA ILE A 145 -3.12 -11.59 -14.41
C ILE A 145 -3.58 -12.63 -15.42
N ILE A 146 -2.80 -13.70 -15.57
CA ILE A 146 -3.12 -14.82 -16.47
C ILE A 146 -3.97 -15.84 -15.74
N ARG A 147 -5.12 -16.16 -16.32
CA ARG A 147 -6.04 -17.16 -15.78
C ARG A 147 -6.45 -18.14 -16.88
N PRO A 148 -6.66 -19.42 -16.55
CA PRO A 148 -7.30 -20.33 -17.48
C PRO A 148 -8.75 -19.89 -17.73
N LEU A 149 -9.32 -20.35 -18.85
CA LEU A 149 -10.75 -20.22 -19.09
C LEU A 149 -11.54 -20.75 -17.90
N ASN A 150 -12.61 -20.05 -17.55
CA ASN A 150 -13.48 -20.43 -16.45
C ASN A 150 -14.32 -21.67 -16.82
N GLN A 151 -15.16 -22.13 -15.88
CA GLN A 151 -16.03 -23.30 -16.09
C GLN A 151 -17.02 -23.15 -17.26
N PHE A 152 -17.22 -21.93 -17.77
CA PHE A 152 -18.06 -21.62 -18.93
C PHE A 152 -17.26 -21.51 -20.23
N GLY A 153 -15.95 -21.77 -20.20
CA GLY A 153 -15.07 -21.62 -21.35
C GLY A 153 -14.80 -20.17 -21.73
N GLN A 154 -14.95 -19.24 -20.78
CA GLN A 154 -14.80 -17.81 -21.00
C GLN A 154 -13.57 -17.26 -20.29
N ASP A 155 -12.99 -16.22 -20.89
CA ASP A 155 -11.97 -15.41 -20.26
C ASP A 155 -12.56 -14.52 -19.16
N GLU A 156 -11.72 -14.20 -18.18
CA GLU A 156 -12.13 -13.42 -17.01
C GLU A 156 -11.15 -12.27 -16.75
N GLY A 157 -11.70 -11.19 -16.18
CA GLY A 157 -10.91 -10.09 -15.64
C GLY A 157 -10.17 -10.47 -14.35
N VAL A 158 -9.64 -9.46 -13.67
CA VAL A 158 -8.94 -9.65 -12.38
C VAL A 158 -9.96 -10.01 -11.28
N PRO A 159 -9.92 -11.19 -10.66
CA PRO A 159 -10.99 -11.68 -9.79
C PRO A 159 -10.83 -11.20 -8.34
N VAL A 160 -10.80 -9.89 -8.13
CA VAL A 160 -10.74 -9.27 -6.78
C VAL A 160 -12.13 -9.03 -6.18
N GLN A 161 -13.18 -9.16 -6.98
CA GLN A 161 -14.55 -8.88 -6.57
C GLN A 161 -15.26 -10.15 -6.08
N TRP A 162 -16.10 -9.99 -5.06
CA TRP A 162 -17.08 -10.99 -4.63
C TRP A 162 -18.33 -10.28 -4.16
N TRP A 163 -19.46 -10.98 -4.17
CA TRP A 163 -20.73 -10.42 -3.77
C TRP A 163 -21.56 -11.41 -2.95
N ASN A 164 -22.56 -10.90 -2.24
CA ASN A 164 -23.49 -11.76 -1.52
C ASN A 164 -24.44 -12.42 -2.53
N LYS A 165 -24.42 -13.75 -2.62
CA LYS A 165 -25.27 -14.49 -3.56
C LYS A 165 -26.74 -14.21 -3.31
N GLU A 166 -27.21 -14.26 -2.06
CA GLU A 166 -28.63 -14.17 -1.74
C GLU A 166 -29.25 -12.84 -2.21
N ILE A 167 -28.53 -11.73 -2.06
CA ILE A 167 -28.95 -10.40 -2.50
C ILE A 167 -29.04 -10.34 -4.02
N TRP A 168 -27.99 -10.74 -4.73
CA TRP A 168 -27.91 -10.56 -6.19
C TRP A 168 -28.66 -11.63 -6.99
N ASP A 169 -28.98 -12.77 -6.37
CA ASP A 169 -29.81 -13.81 -6.96
C ASP A 169 -31.31 -13.49 -6.81
N ALA A 170 -31.69 -12.64 -5.86
CA ALA A 170 -33.07 -12.17 -5.72
C ALA A 170 -33.48 -11.13 -6.77
N LEU A 171 -32.51 -10.54 -7.48
CA LEU A 171 -32.74 -9.45 -8.44
C LEU A 171 -32.69 -9.98 -9.88
N PRO A 172 -33.78 -9.85 -10.66
CA PRO A 172 -33.78 -10.26 -12.05
C PRO A 172 -32.87 -9.36 -12.90
N HIS A 173 -32.15 -9.95 -13.84
CA HIS A 173 -31.30 -9.21 -14.77
C HIS A 173 -32.06 -8.87 -16.06
N PRO A 174 -31.88 -7.67 -16.66
CA PRO A 174 -32.55 -7.29 -17.91
C PRO A 174 -32.31 -8.24 -19.10
N LEU A 175 -31.20 -8.96 -19.10
CA LEU A 175 -30.85 -9.96 -20.12
C LEU A 175 -31.34 -11.39 -19.80
N GLY A 176 -32.17 -11.55 -18.76
CA GLY A 176 -32.64 -12.84 -18.27
C GLY A 176 -31.77 -13.42 -17.15
N GLY A 177 -32.34 -14.32 -16.35
CA GLY A 177 -31.72 -14.81 -15.13
C GLY A 177 -31.68 -13.75 -14.02
N THR A 178 -30.68 -13.85 -13.15
CA THR A 178 -30.44 -12.96 -12.01
C THR A 178 -29.09 -12.27 -12.16
N TYR A 179 -28.86 -11.14 -11.47
CA TYR A 179 -27.54 -10.50 -11.46
C TYR A 179 -26.44 -11.44 -10.98
N HIS A 180 -26.74 -12.33 -10.03
CA HIS A 180 -25.81 -13.38 -9.62
C HIS A 180 -25.43 -14.30 -10.80
N THR A 181 -26.42 -14.88 -11.50
CA THR A 181 -26.13 -15.79 -12.62
C THR A 181 -25.39 -15.13 -13.78
N GLN A 182 -25.64 -13.84 -14.02
CA GLN A 182 -24.94 -13.09 -15.07
C GLN A 182 -23.51 -12.74 -14.67
N GLY A 183 -23.27 -12.38 -13.42
CA GLY A 183 -21.93 -12.09 -12.92
C GLY A 183 -20.98 -13.29 -12.97
N LEU A 184 -21.51 -14.52 -12.81
CA LEU A 184 -20.70 -15.74 -12.87
C LEU A 184 -19.99 -15.95 -14.21
N PHE A 185 -20.45 -15.35 -15.30
CA PHE A 185 -19.76 -15.44 -16.60
C PHE A 185 -18.40 -14.74 -16.60
N GLY A 186 -18.27 -13.60 -15.90
CA GLY A 186 -17.01 -12.86 -15.79
C GLY A 186 -16.19 -13.15 -14.53
N ASN A 187 -16.78 -13.84 -13.55
CA ASN A 187 -16.12 -14.30 -12.33
C ASN A 187 -16.85 -15.53 -11.77
N ALA A 188 -16.50 -16.72 -12.27
CA ALA A 188 -17.24 -17.95 -12.06
C ALA A 188 -17.13 -18.55 -10.65
N MET A 189 -16.06 -18.25 -9.93
CA MET A 189 -15.86 -18.73 -8.56
C MET A 189 -16.43 -17.74 -7.54
N MET A 190 -16.26 -16.43 -7.77
CA MET A 190 -16.90 -15.35 -7.01
C MET A 190 -16.92 -15.60 -5.50
N SER A 191 -15.75 -15.81 -4.90
CA SER A 191 -15.65 -16.08 -3.47
C SER A 191 -14.73 -15.09 -2.78
N ALA A 192 -15.02 -14.80 -1.52
CA ALA A 192 -14.14 -13.99 -0.70
C ALA A 192 -12.74 -14.60 -0.58
N GLU A 193 -12.63 -15.93 -0.61
CA GLU A 193 -11.36 -16.65 -0.62
C GLU A 193 -10.56 -16.38 -1.90
N GLN A 194 -11.22 -16.46 -3.07
CA GLN A 194 -10.59 -16.14 -4.35
C GLN A 194 -10.13 -14.68 -4.38
N GLY A 195 -11.04 -13.74 -4.07
CA GLY A 195 -10.72 -12.32 -4.06
C GLY A 195 -9.54 -11.97 -3.16
N ARG A 196 -9.51 -12.53 -1.94
CA ARG A 196 -8.41 -12.30 -0.99
C ARG A 196 -7.09 -12.90 -1.45
N THR A 197 -7.10 -14.06 -2.11
CA THR A 197 -5.89 -14.67 -2.68
C THR A 197 -5.22 -13.73 -3.69
N TYR A 198 -6.01 -13.13 -4.58
CA TYR A 198 -5.49 -12.17 -5.56
C TYR A 198 -5.09 -10.85 -4.91
N ILE A 199 -5.82 -10.37 -3.90
CA ILE A 199 -5.41 -9.19 -3.12
C ILE A 199 -4.04 -9.42 -2.47
N ASP A 200 -3.78 -10.61 -1.94
CA ASP A 200 -2.49 -10.92 -1.31
C ASP A 200 -1.33 -10.83 -2.32
N THR A 201 -1.54 -11.38 -3.52
CA THR A 201 -0.58 -11.27 -4.64
C THR A 201 -0.39 -9.82 -5.08
N ILE A 202 -1.49 -9.07 -5.18
CA ILE A 202 -1.47 -7.64 -5.55
C ILE A 202 -0.64 -6.85 -4.55
N MET A 203 -0.91 -7.03 -3.25
CA MET A 203 -0.18 -6.34 -2.19
C MET A 203 1.29 -6.74 -2.16
N GLY A 204 1.60 -8.01 -2.42
CA GLY A 204 2.98 -8.52 -2.50
C GLY A 204 3.83 -7.82 -3.56
N TYR A 205 3.27 -7.57 -4.74
CA TYR A 205 3.97 -6.84 -5.81
C TYR A 205 3.88 -5.31 -5.67
N PHE A 206 2.75 -4.80 -5.15
CA PHE A 206 2.51 -3.37 -4.94
C PHE A 206 3.41 -2.78 -3.84
N ALA A 207 3.48 -3.41 -2.67
CA ALA A 207 4.11 -2.85 -1.48
C ALA A 207 5.59 -2.44 -1.67
N PRO A 208 6.50 -3.27 -2.22
CA PRO A 208 7.89 -2.87 -2.39
C PRO A 208 8.05 -1.71 -3.39
N ARG A 209 7.19 -1.63 -4.40
CA ARG A 209 7.17 -0.53 -5.37
C ARG A 209 6.62 0.74 -4.75
N ALA A 210 5.53 0.64 -4.01
CA ALA A 210 4.98 1.77 -3.27
C ALA A 210 6.00 2.32 -2.25
N PHE A 211 6.72 1.43 -1.56
CA PHE A 211 7.79 1.81 -0.64
C PHE A 211 8.89 2.62 -1.33
N ALA A 212 9.30 2.23 -2.55
CA ALA A 212 10.28 2.97 -3.35
C ALA A 212 9.73 4.31 -3.88
N ALA A 213 8.51 4.33 -4.44
CA ALA A 213 7.91 5.54 -5.01
C ALA A 213 7.60 6.62 -3.96
N LEU A 214 7.20 6.20 -2.76
CA LEU A 214 6.87 7.11 -1.66
C LEU A 214 8.10 7.53 -0.85
N ASP A 215 9.31 7.13 -1.27
CA ASP A 215 10.58 7.41 -0.61
C ASP A 215 10.58 7.08 0.90
N LEU A 216 10.02 5.91 1.23
CA LEU A 216 9.91 5.45 2.62
C LEU A 216 11.20 4.80 3.14
N LEU A 217 12.32 4.95 2.41
CA LEU A 217 13.63 4.39 2.72
C LEU A 217 14.24 4.93 4.02
N GLU A 218 13.76 6.07 4.52
CA GLU A 218 14.02 6.46 5.90
C GLU A 218 13.28 5.51 6.84
N TYR A 219 13.96 4.43 7.23
CA TYR A 219 13.52 3.61 8.34
C TYR A 219 13.26 4.51 9.55
N THR A 220 11.99 4.61 9.98
CA THR A 220 11.67 5.08 11.33
C THR A 220 12.07 3.98 12.33
N SER A 221 13.36 3.67 12.39
CA SER A 221 13.93 2.78 13.39
C SER A 221 14.26 3.60 14.64
N THR A 222 14.32 2.93 15.78
CA THR A 222 14.95 3.55 16.95
C THR A 222 16.44 3.70 16.63
N LYS A 223 16.97 4.93 16.69
CA LYS A 223 18.42 5.16 16.51
C LYS A 223 19.16 4.48 17.66
N GLU A 224 19.81 3.35 17.40
CA GLU A 224 20.66 2.68 18.39
C GLU A 224 21.97 3.46 18.54
N ILE A 225 22.36 3.75 19.79
CA ILE A 225 23.64 4.40 20.10
C ILE A 225 24.56 3.41 20.82
N SER A 226 25.87 3.56 20.65
CA SER A 226 26.83 2.69 21.33
C SER A 226 27.10 3.13 22.76
N GLU A 227 27.64 2.21 23.57
CA GLU A 227 28.11 2.51 24.93
C GLU A 227 29.16 3.63 24.93
N ASN A 228 30.01 3.68 23.91
CA ASN A 228 31.03 4.73 23.80
C ASN A 228 30.40 6.09 23.51
N ASP A 229 29.36 6.15 22.68
CA ASP A 229 28.68 7.41 22.34
C ASP A 229 28.03 8.05 23.57
N ALA A 230 27.48 7.23 24.47
CA ALA A 230 26.83 7.68 25.70
C ALA A 230 27.75 7.70 26.93
N ALA A 231 29.03 7.29 26.79
CA ALA A 231 29.92 6.90 27.89
C ALA A 231 29.21 6.02 28.93
N PHE A 232 28.38 5.10 28.44
CA PHE A 232 27.44 4.34 29.24
C PHE A 232 28.11 3.14 29.90
N VAL A 233 27.97 3.05 31.23
CA VAL A 233 28.59 2.01 32.05
C VAL A 233 27.55 1.42 32.99
N ILE A 234 27.51 0.09 33.05
CA ILE A 234 26.71 -0.68 34.01
C ILE A 234 27.65 -1.37 34.99
N SER A 235 27.53 -1.07 36.29
CA SER A 235 28.41 -1.67 37.31
C SER A 235 27.74 -1.78 38.69
N PRO A 236 28.04 -2.83 39.48
CA PRO A 236 28.67 -4.09 39.04
C PRO A 236 27.72 -4.88 38.12
N ASN A 237 28.28 -5.74 37.25
CA ASN A 237 27.52 -6.68 36.42
C ASN A 237 28.37 -7.93 36.17
N PRO A 238 28.10 -9.08 36.83
CA PRO A 238 26.90 -9.37 37.63
C PRO A 238 26.80 -8.59 38.96
N ALA A 239 25.57 -8.39 39.45
CA ALA A 239 25.28 -7.75 40.73
C ALA A 239 24.51 -8.68 41.68
N TYR A 240 24.58 -8.41 42.98
CA TYR A 240 23.78 -9.12 43.99
C TYR A 240 22.52 -8.34 44.35
N ASP A 241 22.68 -7.09 44.79
CA ASP A 241 21.57 -6.28 45.32
C ASP A 241 21.19 -5.12 44.40
N GLN A 242 22.17 -4.47 43.77
CA GLN A 242 21.90 -3.30 42.92
C GLN A 242 22.91 -3.17 41.80
N VAL A 243 22.44 -2.56 40.72
CA VAL A 243 23.25 -2.19 39.56
C VAL A 243 23.16 -0.69 39.38
N ILE A 244 24.29 -0.05 39.09
CA ILE A 244 24.36 1.37 38.78
C ILE A 244 24.52 1.53 37.27
N LEU A 245 23.61 2.30 36.69
CA LEU A 245 23.68 2.75 35.31
C LEU A 245 24.25 4.18 35.32
N ARG A 246 25.33 4.40 34.58
CA ARG A 246 25.97 5.72 34.44
C ARG A 246 26.09 6.07 32.96
N SER A 247 25.90 7.34 32.62
CA SER A 247 26.20 7.90 31.30
C SER A 247 27.00 9.20 31.47
N ALA A 248 27.43 9.79 30.35
CA ALA A 248 28.01 11.13 30.34
C ALA A 248 27.01 12.16 30.90
N ALA A 249 27.51 13.20 31.59
CA ALA A 249 26.65 14.19 32.26
C ALA A 249 25.80 14.99 31.26
N GLU A 250 26.34 15.24 30.07
CA GLU A 250 25.71 15.87 28.92
C GLU A 250 24.73 14.97 28.17
N LYS A 251 24.66 13.67 28.51
CA LYS A 251 23.75 12.68 27.91
C LYS A 251 22.93 11.99 29.00
N PRO A 252 21.98 12.69 29.66
CA PRO A 252 21.13 12.09 30.66
C PRO A 252 20.24 10.99 30.07
N MET A 253 20.05 9.93 30.84
CA MET A 253 19.08 8.88 30.53
C MET A 253 17.67 9.43 30.75
N GLN A 254 16.83 9.42 29.72
CA GLN A 254 15.45 9.89 29.78
C GLN A 254 14.52 8.81 30.32
N ASP A 255 14.62 7.58 29.80
CA ASP A 255 13.84 6.43 30.26
C ASP A 255 14.70 5.17 30.39
N ILE A 256 14.29 4.26 31.26
CA ILE A 256 14.92 2.95 31.47
C ILE A 256 13.84 1.87 31.53
N GLU A 257 13.90 0.88 30.64
CA GLU A 257 12.99 -0.25 30.57
C GLU A 257 13.77 -1.56 30.81
N ILE A 258 13.24 -2.45 31.65
CA ILE A 258 13.86 -3.73 31.97
C ILE A 258 13.00 -4.87 31.44
N TYR A 259 13.61 -5.75 30.65
CA TYR A 259 12.96 -6.90 30.01
C TYR A 259 13.56 -8.21 30.51
N ASP A 260 12.74 -9.26 30.59
CA ASP A 260 13.23 -10.64 30.67
C ASP A 260 13.68 -11.17 29.29
N LEU A 261 14.29 -12.36 29.27
CA LEU A 261 14.76 -13.01 28.04
C LEU A 261 13.63 -13.39 27.06
N ASN A 262 12.37 -13.40 27.49
CA ASN A 262 11.22 -13.63 26.63
C ASN A 262 10.67 -12.32 26.04
N GLY A 263 11.34 -11.18 26.28
CA GLY A 263 10.92 -9.87 25.79
C GLY A 263 9.77 -9.25 26.58
N ARG A 264 9.40 -9.80 27.74
CA ARG A 264 8.35 -9.20 28.58
C ARG A 264 8.92 -8.04 29.38
N LEU A 265 8.26 -6.89 29.30
CA LEU A 265 8.57 -5.71 30.11
C LEU A 265 8.27 -6.00 31.59
N LEU A 266 9.30 -5.94 32.43
CA LEU A 266 9.19 -6.15 33.87
C LEU A 266 9.02 -4.84 34.63
N LYS A 267 9.79 -3.81 34.24
CA LYS A 267 9.76 -2.48 34.85
C LYS A 267 10.07 -1.41 33.83
N ALA A 268 9.46 -0.25 34.00
CA ALA A 268 9.76 0.96 33.23
C ALA A 268 9.89 2.15 34.18
N TYR A 269 10.95 2.93 33.97
CA TYR A 269 11.20 4.20 34.62
C TYR A 269 11.15 5.27 33.53
N ARG A 270 10.26 6.24 33.68
CA ARG A 270 10.02 7.31 32.71
C ARG A 270 10.39 8.65 33.30
N GLY A 271 10.92 9.57 32.49
CA GLY A 271 11.29 10.92 32.96
C GLY A 271 12.35 10.87 34.05
N VAL A 272 13.34 10.00 33.86
CA VAL A 272 14.45 9.77 34.78
C VAL A 272 15.39 10.98 34.79
N ASP A 273 15.69 11.51 33.59
CA ASP A 273 16.47 12.73 33.30
C ASP A 273 17.74 12.87 34.17
N THR A 274 18.47 11.76 34.31
CA THR A 274 19.72 11.70 35.10
C THR A 274 20.80 10.92 34.37
N HIS A 275 22.06 11.27 34.61
CA HIS A 275 23.22 10.52 34.12
C HIS A 275 23.66 9.41 35.10
N TYR A 276 22.94 9.24 36.22
CA TYR A 276 23.30 8.30 37.27
C TYR A 276 22.06 7.69 37.91
N PHE A 277 21.82 6.39 37.69
CA PHE A 277 20.61 5.71 38.14
C PHE A 277 20.92 4.43 38.92
N TYR A 278 20.23 4.24 40.06
CA TYR A 278 20.32 3.02 40.88
C TYR A 278 19.16 2.09 40.55
N LEU A 279 19.48 0.95 39.93
CA LEU A 279 18.52 -0.13 39.71
C LEU A 279 18.66 -1.14 40.85
N GLN A 280 17.73 -1.11 41.80
CA GLN A 280 17.64 -2.12 42.85
C GLN A 280 17.14 -3.45 42.27
N GLY A 281 17.75 -4.55 42.73
CA GLY A 281 17.52 -5.95 42.37
C GLY A 281 16.17 -6.50 42.84
N ALA A 282 15.11 -5.71 42.71
CA ALA A 282 13.75 -6.16 42.88
C ALA A 282 13.26 -6.97 41.66
N ILE A 283 14.17 -7.77 41.09
CA ILE A 283 13.96 -8.74 40.03
C ILE A 283 14.76 -9.97 40.46
N CYS A 284 14.13 -11.15 40.46
CA CYS A 284 14.76 -12.40 40.92
C CYS A 284 16.14 -12.63 40.27
N ASN A 285 16.94 -13.53 40.85
CA ASN A 285 18.20 -13.93 40.21
C ASN A 285 17.95 -14.37 38.77
N GLY A 286 18.71 -13.82 37.84
CA GLY A 286 18.42 -13.97 36.42
C GLY A 286 19.15 -12.99 35.50
N ILE A 287 18.91 -13.18 34.21
CA ILE A 287 19.43 -12.34 33.13
C ILE A 287 18.31 -11.45 32.61
N TYR A 288 18.62 -10.16 32.46
CA TYR A 288 17.71 -9.13 31.98
C TYR A 288 18.36 -8.29 30.88
N VAL A 289 17.53 -7.57 30.13
CA VAL A 289 17.98 -6.54 29.19
C VAL A 289 17.46 -5.21 29.68
N ALA A 290 18.36 -4.26 29.96
CA ALA A 290 18.02 -2.87 30.20
C ALA A 290 18.10 -2.10 28.88
N LYS A 291 16.96 -1.55 28.47
CA LYS A 291 16.84 -0.62 27.34
C LYS A 291 16.76 0.80 27.89
N VAL A 292 17.72 1.63 27.52
CA VAL A 292 17.92 2.98 28.04
C VAL A 292 17.73 3.97 26.91
N ARG A 293 16.78 4.89 27.06
CA ARG A 293 16.49 5.94 26.07
C ARG A 293 17.23 7.21 26.42
N PHE A 294 17.86 7.81 25.42
CA PHE A 294 18.49 9.11 25.44
C PHE A 294 17.78 10.01 24.41
N GLU A 295 18.12 11.30 24.38
CA GLU A 295 17.63 12.21 23.35
C GLU A 295 18.08 11.79 21.94
N GLU A 296 19.33 11.33 21.83
CA GLU A 296 19.97 11.00 20.56
C GLU A 296 19.64 9.60 20.03
N GLY A 297 18.97 8.76 20.84
CA GLY A 297 18.72 7.36 20.51
C GLY A 297 18.49 6.46 21.72
N THR A 298 18.60 5.14 21.52
CA THR A 298 18.40 4.12 22.56
C THR A 298 19.59 3.17 22.62
N LEU A 299 19.81 2.56 23.79
CA LEU A 299 20.87 1.58 24.02
C LEU A 299 20.29 0.40 24.81
N ALA A 300 20.57 -0.83 24.37
CA ALA A 300 20.19 -2.04 25.10
C ALA A 300 21.41 -2.78 25.66
N LYS A 301 21.40 -3.11 26.95
CA LYS A 301 22.50 -3.82 27.61
C LYS A 301 22.02 -4.94 28.52
N LYS A 302 22.72 -6.08 28.48
CA LYS A 302 22.48 -7.21 29.37
C LYS A 302 22.88 -6.87 30.81
N ILE A 303 22.02 -7.20 31.75
CA ILE A 303 22.25 -7.12 33.21
C ILE A 303 22.04 -8.51 33.82
N MET A 304 22.87 -8.90 34.78
CA MET A 304 22.78 -10.16 35.51
C MET A 304 22.70 -9.93 37.02
N PHE A 305 21.73 -10.56 37.68
CA PHE A 305 21.60 -10.62 39.13
C PHE A 305 21.83 -12.04 39.66
N ASN A 306 22.68 -12.18 40.68
CA ASN A 306 23.11 -13.44 41.29
C ASN A 306 22.70 -13.56 42.76
#